data_AF-A0A932VC62-F1
#
_entry.id   AF-A0A932VC62-F1
#
_cell.length_a   1.000
_cell.length_b   1.000
_cell.length_c   1.000
_cell.angle_alpha   90.00
_cell.angle_beta   90.00
_cell.angle_gamma   90.00
#
_symmetry.space_group_name_H-M   'P 1'
#
loop_
_entity.id
_entity.type
_entity.pdbx_description
1 polymer ?
#
loop_
_entity_poly.entity_id
_entity_poly.type
_entity_poly.pdbx_seq_one_letter_code
_entity_poly.pdbx_strand_id
1 'polypeptide(L)'
;MTHWTRFFRLLLCLILLHVVSGTGVQAAPPKGSAKPIGERAATKQELLLIAGIQQTLDLNFEPCSATVECIRVANKQMLEVQYSKDKRQLIFTPVKPGETTIVVRDEKGDIRLILKTIVSNNNLKRRAAELRELLQDIEGVTIRVMADKLIVDGEVVVISDLNRLYAVLSDESYKGIVLNLVGVSPVGMQIMAERMQAEINKPNIKVRVFNGLFLVEGQADSEGEKGTILNIARSMLTGFILPTYSLDGPRSPYEVRKPKVGDPIVERITVAQAKPKPPEKMLRITIDFVELSKDYLRNFGFSWIPSLDTGGSVSFGQSTTGGVTSAGSGSLSGTIGNLFPKLASAQNAGYARILEESVMIVKSGQRAHFNRKLEVPIQTVNDKGQPSFNKVEIGPEIDVIPKVVGSTEDIDMKIDFGYKGFAGKQGSLPIILGHGYKADSIIIKSGESAAIVNAISNAISTAFNKDPPGGQVPTNPLFTLLRSKAFQKSKSQFVVFLTPQILENSSAGTEDIKHKYGMKKK
;
A
#
# COMPACT_ATOMS: atom_id res chain seq x y z
N MET A 1 -11.22 59.19 -46.08
CA MET A 1 -12.62 59.05 -45.63
C MET A 1 -12.70 59.62 -44.20
N THR A 2 -13.51 60.60 -43.80
CA THR A 2 -14.95 60.94 -44.05
C THR A 2 -15.90 59.89 -43.46
N HIS A 3 -16.90 60.20 -42.61
CA HIS A 3 -17.36 61.41 -41.90
C HIS A 3 -17.99 60.95 -40.53
N TRP A 4 -18.56 61.75 -39.61
CA TRP A 4 -18.95 63.16 -39.57
C TRP A 4 -18.81 63.76 -38.14
N THR A 5 -19.63 64.73 -37.73
CA THR A 5 -19.66 65.27 -36.35
C THR A 5 -20.97 66.03 -36.02
N ARG A 6 -21.26 66.21 -34.71
CA ARG A 6 -21.96 67.37 -34.07
C ARG A 6 -23.51 67.52 -34.06
N PHE A 7 -23.97 68.08 -32.93
CA PHE A 7 -25.21 68.88 -32.67
C PHE A 7 -26.54 68.08 -32.58
N PHE A 8 -27.67 68.57 -32.02
CA PHE A 8 -28.17 69.95 -31.76
C PHE A 8 -28.82 70.14 -30.35
N ARG A 9 -29.53 71.26 -30.09
CA ARG A 9 -30.04 71.72 -28.76
C ARG A 9 -31.40 72.47 -28.86
N LEU A 10 -32.19 72.49 -27.76
CA LEU A 10 -33.30 73.44 -27.39
C LEU A 10 -34.77 73.22 -27.87
N LEU A 11 -35.70 73.96 -27.19
CA LEU A 11 -37.18 74.13 -27.33
C LEU A 11 -38.10 72.92 -26.95
N LEU A 12 -39.21 72.98 -26.19
CA LEU A 12 -40.04 73.98 -25.43
C LEU A 12 -41.42 74.41 -26.03
N CYS A 13 -42.52 73.86 -25.48
CA CYS A 13 -43.93 74.35 -25.43
C CYS A 13 -44.62 73.78 -24.14
N LEU A 14 -45.65 74.28 -23.42
CA LEU A 14 -46.66 75.39 -23.49
C LEU A 14 -47.93 75.08 -24.33
N ILE A 15 -49.22 75.23 -23.95
CA ILE A 15 -50.09 75.60 -22.75
C ILE A 15 -51.41 74.75 -22.92
N LEU A 16 -52.39 74.41 -22.04
CA LEU A 16 -53.16 74.94 -20.88
C LEU A 16 -53.21 73.92 -19.69
N LEU A 17 -53.75 74.13 -18.47
CA LEU A 17 -54.55 75.17 -17.76
C LEU A 17 -56.07 74.90 -17.55
N HIS A 18 -56.49 74.86 -16.28
CA HIS A 18 -57.84 75.22 -15.78
C HIS A 18 -57.77 75.77 -14.35
N VAL A 19 -58.73 76.62 -13.96
CA VAL A 19 -58.72 77.44 -12.74
C VAL A 19 -60.04 77.34 -12.00
N VAL A 20 -60.00 77.29 -10.66
CA VAL A 20 -61.12 77.68 -9.78
C VAL A 20 -60.59 78.60 -8.69
N SER A 21 -61.24 79.74 -8.50
CA SER A 21 -60.90 80.77 -7.51
C SER A 21 -61.95 80.83 -6.40
N GLY A 22 -61.52 80.94 -5.14
CA GLY A 22 -62.39 81.19 -3.99
C GLY A 22 -61.86 82.34 -3.14
N THR A 23 -62.66 83.39 -2.97
CA THR A 23 -62.34 84.58 -2.15
C THR A 23 -63.04 84.52 -0.80
N GLY A 24 -62.35 84.79 0.31
CA GLY A 24 -63.01 84.82 1.62
C GLY A 24 -62.16 85.24 2.81
N VAL A 25 -62.24 86.54 3.15
CA VAL A 25 -61.97 87.16 4.47
C VAL A 25 -60.54 87.07 5.05
N GLN A 26 -60.04 88.22 5.51
CA GLN A 26 -58.75 88.39 6.17
C GLN A 26 -58.95 88.63 7.67
N ALA A 27 -58.25 87.87 8.53
CA ALA A 27 -58.23 88.08 9.98
C ALA A 27 -56.89 88.71 10.42
N ALA A 28 -56.94 89.68 11.32
CA ALA A 28 -55.76 90.30 11.93
C ALA A 28 -55.15 89.38 13.02
N PRO A 29 -53.83 89.46 13.28
CA PRO A 29 -53.14 88.44 14.06
C PRO A 29 -53.28 88.62 15.59
N PRO A 30 -53.34 87.52 16.36
CA PRO A 30 -53.04 87.58 17.79
C PRO A 30 -51.56 87.95 17.99
N LYS A 31 -51.28 88.82 18.96
CA LYS A 31 -49.91 89.25 19.27
C LYS A 31 -49.16 88.17 20.07
N GLY A 32 -47.89 87.95 19.71
CA GLY A 32 -46.85 87.57 20.68
C GLY A 32 -46.73 86.08 21.02
N SER A 33 -45.98 85.36 20.20
CA SER A 33 -45.08 84.30 20.68
C SER A 33 -43.73 84.42 19.99
N ALA A 34 -42.64 84.14 20.70
CA ALA A 34 -41.29 84.29 20.15
C ALA A 34 -41.01 83.21 19.10
N LYS A 35 -40.37 83.60 17.99
CA LYS A 35 -39.95 82.69 16.93
C LYS A 35 -38.81 81.80 17.47
N PRO A 36 -39.00 80.47 17.61
CA PRO A 36 -37.98 79.61 18.23
C PRO A 36 -36.70 79.58 17.39
N ILE A 37 -35.53 79.49 18.03
CA ILE A 37 -34.23 79.64 17.37
C ILE A 37 -33.79 78.29 16.78
N GLY A 38 -34.56 77.83 15.79
CA GLY A 38 -34.39 76.54 15.14
C GLY A 38 -33.11 76.41 14.33
N GLU A 39 -32.11 75.72 14.90
CA GLU A 39 -30.97 75.03 14.26
C GLU A 39 -29.95 75.86 13.46
N ARG A 40 -30.32 77.03 12.91
CA ARG A 40 -29.45 77.91 12.11
C ARG A 40 -28.43 78.69 12.94
N ALA A 41 -28.68 78.87 14.25
CA ALA A 41 -27.78 79.59 15.17
C ALA A 41 -26.94 78.65 16.05
N ALA A 42 -27.03 77.33 15.84
CA ALA A 42 -26.27 76.35 16.58
C ALA A 42 -24.84 76.26 16.06
N THR A 43 -23.85 76.24 16.96
CA THR A 43 -22.46 75.91 16.63
C THR A 43 -22.41 74.50 16.07
N LYS A 44 -21.82 74.33 14.89
CA LYS A 44 -21.63 73.01 14.25
C LYS A 44 -20.15 72.67 14.25
N GLN A 45 -19.79 71.52 14.83
CA GLN A 45 -18.41 71.07 14.99
C GLN A 45 -18.30 69.60 14.63
N GLU A 46 -17.14 69.20 14.10
CA GLU A 46 -16.81 67.79 13.84
C GLU A 46 -15.94 67.27 14.99
N LEU A 47 -16.27 66.08 15.50
CA LEU A 47 -15.64 65.46 16.65
C LEU A 47 -15.19 64.04 16.29
N LEU A 48 -13.88 63.83 16.22
CA LEU A 48 -13.28 62.52 15.98
C LEU A 48 -13.05 61.83 17.32
N LEU A 49 -13.65 60.65 17.49
CA LEU A 49 -13.55 59.83 18.70
C LEU A 49 -12.94 58.46 18.39
N ILE A 50 -12.61 57.70 19.44
CA ILE A 50 -11.97 56.39 19.33
C ILE A 50 -12.74 55.38 20.18
N ALA A 51 -13.12 54.24 19.61
CA ALA A 51 -13.79 53.16 20.34
C ALA A 51 -12.96 52.72 21.57
N GLY A 52 -13.59 52.73 22.75
CA GLY A 52 -12.98 52.36 24.03
C GLY A 52 -12.15 53.45 24.72
N ILE A 53 -12.02 54.66 24.16
CA ILE A 53 -11.29 55.78 24.80
C ILE A 53 -12.30 56.89 25.17
N GLN A 54 -12.39 57.21 26.46
CA GLN A 54 -13.19 58.35 26.91
C GLN A 54 -12.53 59.69 26.56
N GLN A 55 -13.36 60.67 26.19
CA GLN A 55 -12.94 62.03 25.91
C GLN A 55 -13.94 63.02 26.50
N THR A 56 -13.51 64.25 26.79
CA THR A 56 -14.38 65.32 27.30
C THR A 56 -14.48 66.49 26.33
N LEU A 57 -15.55 67.29 26.47
CA LEU A 57 -15.70 68.61 25.84
C LEU A 57 -16.35 69.57 26.84
N ASP A 58 -15.71 70.71 27.06
CA ASP A 58 -16.22 71.78 27.90
C ASP A 58 -17.40 72.49 27.21
N LEU A 59 -18.49 72.73 27.94
CA LEU A 59 -19.58 73.57 27.45
C LEU A 59 -19.41 75.02 27.94
N ASN A 60 -19.80 75.97 27.09
CA ASN A 60 -19.87 77.40 27.42
C ASN A 60 -21.30 77.88 27.77
N PHE A 61 -22.24 76.95 27.93
CA PHE A 61 -23.62 77.14 28.38
C PHE A 61 -24.04 75.95 29.25
N GLU A 62 -25.12 76.08 30.02
CA GLU A 62 -25.70 74.94 30.76
C GLU A 62 -26.82 74.28 29.95
N PRO A 63 -26.84 72.94 29.81
CA PRO A 63 -27.96 72.21 29.24
C PRO A 63 -29.20 72.30 30.12
N CYS A 64 -30.39 72.15 29.52
CA CYS A 64 -31.64 72.14 30.28
C CYS A 64 -31.72 71.00 31.33
N SER A 65 -32.57 71.22 32.34
CA SER A 65 -32.68 70.37 33.54
C SER A 65 -33.15 68.93 33.29
N ALA A 66 -33.78 68.66 32.15
CA ALA A 66 -34.19 67.32 31.73
C ALA A 66 -33.09 66.66 30.87
N THR A 67 -31.96 66.30 31.49
CA THR A 67 -30.68 65.94 30.82
C THR A 67 -30.81 64.98 29.62
N VAL A 68 -31.76 64.03 29.68
CA VAL A 68 -32.03 63.01 28.64
C VAL A 68 -32.65 63.59 27.37
N GLU A 69 -33.41 64.69 27.46
CA GLU A 69 -33.97 65.40 26.30
C GLU A 69 -33.02 66.49 25.76
N CYS A 70 -32.19 67.03 26.66
CA CYS A 70 -31.28 68.14 26.39
C CYS A 70 -30.02 67.73 25.65
N ILE A 71 -29.56 66.48 25.81
CA ILE A 71 -28.42 65.88 25.09
C ILE A 71 -28.92 64.67 24.28
N ARG A 72 -29.10 64.85 22.98
CA ARG A 72 -29.63 63.82 22.07
C ARG A 72 -28.54 63.27 21.15
N VAL A 73 -28.09 62.06 21.44
CA VAL A 73 -27.29 61.23 20.52
C VAL A 73 -28.22 60.50 19.55
N ALA A 74 -27.95 60.55 18.26
CA ALA A 74 -28.75 59.86 17.24
C ALA A 74 -28.64 58.33 17.34
N ASN A 75 -27.42 57.79 17.44
CA ASN A 75 -27.15 56.37 17.65
C ASN A 75 -26.53 56.10 19.03
N LYS A 76 -27.37 55.81 20.03
CA LYS A 76 -26.95 55.48 21.41
C LYS A 76 -26.24 54.13 21.55
N GLN A 77 -26.35 53.21 20.57
CA GLN A 77 -25.63 51.92 20.61
C GLN A 77 -24.15 52.03 20.19
N MET A 78 -23.77 53.19 19.66
CA MET A 78 -22.44 53.47 19.12
C MET A 78 -21.62 54.36 20.05
N LEU A 79 -22.29 55.26 20.76
CA LEU A 79 -21.68 56.28 21.61
C LEU A 79 -22.62 56.63 22.77
N GLU A 80 -22.13 56.45 24.00
CA GLU A 80 -22.79 56.99 25.20
C GLU A 80 -22.23 58.39 25.50
N VAL A 81 -23.08 59.28 26.03
CA VAL A 81 -22.70 60.64 26.42
C VAL A 81 -23.33 60.97 27.77
N GLN A 82 -22.49 61.39 28.71
CA GLN A 82 -22.87 61.82 30.05
C GLN A 82 -22.50 63.30 30.23
N TYR A 83 -23.15 63.98 31.20
CA TYR A 83 -22.87 65.39 31.51
C TYR A 83 -22.46 65.52 32.99
N SER A 84 -21.25 66.01 33.23
CA SER A 84 -20.78 66.39 34.55
C SER A 84 -21.18 67.83 34.82
N LYS A 85 -22.19 68.03 35.69
CA LYS A 85 -22.65 69.37 36.06
C LYS A 85 -21.55 70.16 36.77
N ASP A 86 -20.84 69.53 37.71
CA ASP A 86 -19.82 70.17 38.55
C ASP A 86 -18.64 70.74 37.74
N LYS A 87 -18.37 70.18 36.55
CA LYS A 87 -17.32 70.64 35.63
C LYS A 87 -17.87 71.35 34.37
N ARG A 88 -19.20 71.36 34.19
CA ARG A 88 -19.89 71.79 32.96
C ARG A 88 -19.35 71.12 31.68
N GLN A 89 -19.06 69.82 31.77
CA GLN A 89 -18.41 69.02 30.72
C GLN A 89 -19.32 67.90 30.19
N LEU A 90 -19.28 67.67 28.87
CA LEU A 90 -19.71 66.40 28.28
C LEU A 90 -18.59 65.37 28.38
N ILE A 91 -18.95 64.13 28.72
CA ILE A 91 -18.08 62.96 28.73
C ILE A 91 -18.60 61.99 27.67
N PHE A 92 -17.75 61.65 26.71
CA PHE A 92 -18.06 60.73 25.61
C PHE A 92 -17.45 59.36 25.90
N THR A 93 -18.25 58.30 25.84
CA THR A 93 -17.80 56.89 25.96
C THR A 93 -18.12 56.15 24.65
N PRO A 94 -17.17 56.06 23.70
CA PRO A 94 -17.43 55.50 22.37
C PRO A 94 -17.37 53.97 22.39
N VAL A 95 -18.43 53.30 21.92
CA VAL A 95 -18.63 51.85 22.07
C VAL A 95 -18.40 51.08 20.77
N LYS A 96 -18.80 51.65 19.62
CA LYS A 96 -18.66 51.01 18.29
C LYS A 96 -18.20 52.04 17.25
N PRO A 97 -17.48 51.62 16.20
CA PRO A 97 -17.14 52.51 15.09
C PRO A 97 -18.38 52.90 14.27
N GLY A 98 -18.33 54.09 13.66
CA GLY A 98 -19.40 54.62 12.79
C GLY A 98 -19.60 56.12 12.93
N GLU A 99 -20.68 56.63 12.32
CA GLU A 99 -21.07 58.04 12.39
C GLU A 99 -22.36 58.25 13.20
N THR A 100 -22.40 59.33 13.98
CA THR A 100 -23.58 59.75 14.74
C THR A 100 -23.63 61.29 14.78
N THR A 101 -24.78 61.85 15.12
CA THR A 101 -24.90 63.28 15.43
C THR A 101 -25.38 63.44 16.87
N ILE A 102 -24.80 64.40 17.58
CA ILE A 102 -25.17 64.76 18.95
C ILE A 102 -25.71 66.19 18.92
N VAL A 103 -26.90 66.39 19.45
CA VAL A 103 -27.55 67.71 19.53
C VAL A 103 -27.70 68.10 20.99
N VAL A 104 -27.22 69.29 21.36
CA VAL A 104 -27.27 69.82 22.72
C VAL A 104 -28.08 71.12 22.76
N ARG A 105 -29.04 71.18 23.70
CA ARG A 105 -29.93 72.32 23.94
C ARG A 105 -29.56 73.03 25.25
N ASP A 106 -29.78 74.34 25.31
CA ASP A 106 -29.64 75.12 26.55
C ASP A 106 -30.89 75.00 27.46
N GLU A 107 -30.85 75.67 28.61
CA GLU A 107 -31.98 75.78 29.56
C GLU A 107 -33.32 76.24 28.95
N LYS A 108 -33.30 76.95 27.83
CA LYS A 108 -34.50 77.46 27.14
C LYS A 108 -35.00 76.51 26.06
N GLY A 109 -34.30 75.39 25.85
CA GLY A 109 -34.59 74.40 24.82
C GLY A 109 -34.05 74.77 23.43
N ASP A 110 -33.35 75.90 23.26
CA ASP A 110 -32.76 76.28 21.98
C ASP A 110 -31.52 75.43 21.68
N ILE A 111 -31.34 75.02 20.43
CA ILE A 111 -30.18 74.20 20.03
C ILE A 111 -28.94 75.07 19.97
N ARG A 112 -27.92 74.76 20.78
CA ARG A 112 -26.65 75.52 20.85
C ARG A 112 -25.48 74.83 20.17
N LEU A 113 -25.42 73.50 20.23
CA LEU A 113 -24.30 72.72 19.71
C LEU A 113 -24.81 71.50 18.95
N ILE A 114 -24.24 71.28 17.77
CA ILE A 114 -24.44 70.08 16.94
C ILE A 114 -23.06 69.51 16.63
N LEU A 115 -22.77 68.35 17.22
CA LEU A 115 -21.55 67.59 16.96
C LEU A 115 -21.85 66.55 15.88
N LYS A 116 -21.19 66.64 14.73
CA LYS A 116 -21.03 65.48 13.84
C LYS A 116 -19.91 64.64 14.43
N THR A 117 -20.19 63.39 14.77
CA THR A 117 -19.25 62.58 15.54
C THR A 117 -18.91 61.29 14.80
N ILE A 118 -17.65 61.14 14.44
CA ILE A 118 -17.11 59.95 13.78
C ILE A 118 -16.32 59.17 14.83
N VAL A 119 -16.82 57.99 15.21
CA VAL A 119 -16.08 57.07 16.08
C VAL A 119 -15.22 56.18 15.19
N SER A 120 -13.91 56.40 15.25
CA SER A 120 -12.90 55.65 14.51
C SER A 120 -12.40 54.45 15.32
N ASN A 121 -11.87 53.45 14.62
CA ASN A 121 -11.06 52.40 15.24
C ASN A 121 -9.56 52.73 15.14
N ASN A 122 -9.12 53.81 15.79
CA ASN A 122 -7.71 54.25 15.82
C ASN A 122 -6.74 53.19 16.38
N ASN A 123 -7.27 52.08 16.92
CA ASN A 123 -6.51 50.87 17.22
C ASN A 123 -5.70 50.38 16.01
N LEU A 124 -6.10 50.61 14.75
CA LEU A 124 -5.37 50.13 13.57
C LEU A 124 -3.89 50.57 13.53
N LYS A 125 -3.56 51.82 13.91
CA LYS A 125 -2.16 52.27 13.98
C LYS A 125 -1.38 51.56 15.09
N ARG A 126 -2.05 51.25 16.22
CA ARG A 126 -1.48 50.53 17.36
C ARG A 126 -1.30 49.03 17.04
N ARG A 127 -2.32 48.36 16.51
CA ARG A 127 -2.25 46.99 15.96
C ARG A 127 -1.16 46.85 14.90
N ALA A 128 -0.94 47.85 14.05
CA ALA A 128 0.16 47.85 13.09
C ALA A 128 1.55 47.99 13.73
N ALA A 129 1.68 48.57 14.93
CA ALA A 129 2.92 48.58 15.69
C ALA A 129 3.10 47.25 16.45
N GLU A 130 2.06 46.78 17.15
CA GLU A 130 2.00 45.46 17.81
C GLU A 130 2.38 44.33 16.84
N LEU A 131 1.84 44.35 15.61
CA LEU A 131 2.13 43.34 14.59
C LEU A 131 3.53 43.45 13.97
N ARG A 132 4.13 44.66 13.94
CA ARG A 132 5.55 44.81 13.55
C ARG A 132 6.47 44.24 14.61
N GLU A 133 6.17 44.47 15.89
CA GLU A 133 6.93 43.93 17.01
C GLU A 133 6.90 42.39 17.03
N LEU A 134 5.71 41.79 16.84
CA LEU A 134 5.54 40.33 16.84
C LEU A 134 6.22 39.62 15.65
N LEU A 135 6.36 40.32 14.51
CA LEU A 135 6.92 39.79 13.28
C LEU A 135 8.32 40.36 12.96
N GLN A 136 8.98 41.05 13.90
CA GLN A 136 10.26 41.75 13.65
C GLN A 136 11.39 40.83 13.18
N ASP A 137 11.38 39.57 13.63
CA ASP A 137 12.37 38.56 13.27
C ASP A 137 12.15 37.95 11.86
N ILE A 138 11.09 38.36 11.14
CA ILE A 138 10.71 37.81 9.84
C ILE A 138 11.13 38.77 8.74
N GLU A 139 12.27 38.46 8.10
CA GLU A 139 12.77 39.22 6.97
C GLU A 139 11.78 39.20 5.77
N GLY A 140 11.80 40.28 4.98
CA GLY A 140 11.02 40.42 3.76
C GLY A 140 9.55 40.83 3.94
N VAL A 141 9.01 40.85 5.17
CA VAL A 141 7.60 41.20 5.45
C VAL A 141 7.42 42.70 5.71
N THR A 142 6.42 43.31 5.07
CA THR A 142 6.02 44.70 5.29
C THR A 142 4.57 44.82 5.77
N ILE A 143 4.30 45.78 6.67
CA ILE A 143 2.98 46.00 7.26
C ILE A 143 2.55 47.45 6.99
N ARG A 144 1.43 47.61 6.27
CA ARG A 144 0.88 48.92 5.84
C ARG A 144 -0.59 49.05 6.29
N VAL A 145 -1.02 50.26 6.67
CA VAL A 145 -2.43 50.52 6.99
C VAL A 145 -3.12 51.09 5.75
N MET A 146 -4.22 50.49 5.32
CA MET A 146 -4.99 50.94 4.16
C MET A 146 -6.49 50.89 4.47
N ALA A 147 -7.14 52.07 4.49
CA ALA A 147 -8.51 52.26 4.92
C ALA A 147 -8.79 51.62 6.30
N ASP A 148 -9.69 50.63 6.37
CA ASP A 148 -10.09 49.88 7.56
C ASP A 148 -9.19 48.68 7.88
N LYS A 149 -8.15 48.42 7.06
CA LYS A 149 -7.37 47.18 7.09
C LYS A 149 -5.87 47.35 7.29
N LEU A 150 -5.26 46.27 7.76
CA LEU A 150 -3.82 46.05 7.78
C LEU A 150 -3.45 45.16 6.60
N ILE A 151 -2.56 45.63 5.73
CA ILE A 151 -2.01 44.84 4.63
C ILE A 151 -0.66 44.32 5.09
N VAL A 152 -0.50 42.99 5.06
CA VAL A 152 0.76 42.29 5.35
C VAL A 152 1.25 41.70 4.03
N ASP A 153 2.41 42.14 3.56
CA ASP A 153 2.82 42.01 2.16
C ASP A 153 4.35 41.87 2.04
N GLY A 154 4.83 40.91 1.24
CA GLY A 154 6.24 40.57 1.12
C GLY A 154 6.51 39.12 0.69
N GLU A 155 7.80 38.76 0.60
CA GLU A 155 8.25 37.39 0.33
C GLU A 155 9.20 36.92 1.44
N VAL A 156 8.90 35.76 2.05
CA VAL A 156 9.71 35.16 3.11
C VAL A 156 10.64 34.10 2.53
N VAL A 157 11.89 34.01 3.00
CA VAL A 157 12.85 33.00 2.52
C VAL A 157 12.68 31.65 3.22
N VAL A 158 12.40 31.63 4.52
CA VAL A 158 12.33 30.39 5.32
C VAL A 158 10.89 30.02 5.68
N ILE A 159 10.48 28.79 5.38
CA ILE A 159 9.08 28.33 5.62
C ILE A 159 8.72 28.31 7.12
N SER A 160 9.69 28.14 8.03
CA SER A 160 9.48 28.25 9.48
C SER A 160 8.87 29.60 9.89
N ASP A 161 9.31 30.67 9.23
CA ASP A 161 8.98 32.02 9.64
C ASP A 161 7.60 32.39 9.08
N LEU A 162 7.25 31.85 7.92
CA LEU A 162 5.89 31.91 7.38
C LEU A 162 4.90 31.11 8.26
N ASN A 163 5.31 29.97 8.84
CA ASN A 163 4.49 29.26 9.84
C ASN A 163 4.27 30.13 11.11
N ARG A 164 5.30 30.85 11.58
CA ARG A 164 5.16 31.84 12.68
C ARG A 164 4.23 32.99 12.30
N LEU A 165 4.34 33.52 11.07
CA LEU A 165 3.46 34.57 10.56
C LEU A 165 2.01 34.12 10.53
N TYR A 166 1.71 32.93 9.99
CA TYR A 166 0.36 32.38 9.99
C TYR A 166 -0.19 32.17 11.41
N ALA A 167 0.63 31.70 12.36
CA ALA A 167 0.24 31.57 13.76
C ALA A 167 -0.17 32.91 14.37
N VAL A 168 0.66 33.96 14.25
CA VAL A 168 0.34 35.31 14.74
C VAL A 168 -0.90 35.90 14.05
N LEU A 169 -1.05 35.73 12.74
CA LEU A 169 -2.20 36.26 11.98
C LEU A 169 -3.51 35.50 12.21
N SER A 170 -3.45 34.30 12.82
CA SER A 170 -4.64 33.50 13.15
C SER A 170 -5.37 33.95 14.43
N ASP A 171 -4.75 34.81 15.25
CA ASP A 171 -5.39 35.33 16.46
C ASP A 171 -6.63 36.19 16.14
N GLU A 172 -7.67 36.05 16.96
CA GLU A 172 -8.95 36.75 16.78
C GLU A 172 -8.80 38.29 16.81
N SER A 173 -7.70 38.83 17.36
CA SER A 173 -7.36 40.26 17.35
C SER A 173 -7.04 40.83 15.97
N TYR A 174 -6.59 39.99 15.04
CA TYR A 174 -6.13 40.36 13.69
C TYR A 174 -7.06 39.84 12.60
N LYS A 175 -7.80 38.78 12.89
CA LYS A 175 -8.83 38.17 12.04
C LYS A 175 -9.83 39.21 11.53
N GLY A 176 -10.02 39.26 10.21
CA GLY A 176 -10.94 40.19 9.55
C GLY A 176 -10.40 41.60 9.29
N ILE A 177 -9.46 42.11 10.10
CA ILE A 177 -8.77 43.38 9.83
C ILE A 177 -7.49 43.22 8.99
N VAL A 178 -6.84 42.05 9.04
CA VAL A 178 -5.67 41.76 8.20
C VAL A 178 -6.06 41.21 6.84
N LEU A 179 -5.44 41.74 5.78
CA LEU A 179 -5.28 41.08 4.49
C LEU A 179 -3.82 40.61 4.38
N ASN A 180 -3.61 39.29 4.42
CA ASN A 180 -2.31 38.69 4.18
C ASN A 180 -2.10 38.44 2.68
N LEU A 181 -0.97 38.92 2.16
CA LEU A 181 -0.50 38.73 0.78
C LEU A 181 0.88 38.05 0.73
N VAL A 182 1.46 37.68 1.88
CA VAL A 182 2.84 37.16 1.98
C VAL A 182 2.98 35.82 1.28
N GLY A 183 4.00 35.69 0.43
CA GLY A 183 4.42 34.45 -0.20
C GLY A 183 5.76 33.93 0.32
N VAL A 184 6.21 32.78 -0.21
CA VAL A 184 7.60 32.32 -0.08
C VAL A 184 8.36 32.76 -1.33
N SER A 185 9.57 33.29 -1.15
CA SER A 185 10.39 33.78 -2.25
C SER A 185 10.80 32.66 -3.21
N PRO A 186 11.07 32.96 -4.50
CA PRO A 186 11.58 31.97 -5.45
C PRO A 186 12.85 31.25 -4.97
N VAL A 187 13.70 31.94 -4.20
CA VAL A 187 14.92 31.38 -3.59
C VAL A 187 14.58 30.43 -2.44
N GLY A 188 13.66 30.80 -1.55
CA GLY A 188 13.19 29.92 -0.48
C GLY A 188 12.55 28.63 -1.01
N MET A 189 11.77 28.74 -2.09
CA MET A 189 11.21 27.60 -2.80
C MET A 189 12.29 26.70 -3.41
N GLN A 190 13.38 27.27 -3.97
CA GLN A 190 14.50 26.50 -4.53
C GLN A 190 15.26 25.75 -3.43
N ILE A 191 15.63 26.42 -2.34
CA ILE A 191 16.31 25.80 -1.18
C ILE A 191 15.47 24.64 -0.61
N MET A 192 14.14 24.82 -0.54
CA MET A 192 13.24 23.75 -0.07
C MET A 192 13.11 22.59 -1.07
N ALA A 193 13.13 22.85 -2.39
CA ALA A 193 13.15 21.80 -3.40
C ALA A 193 14.47 20.99 -3.36
N GLU A 194 15.61 21.65 -3.15
CA GLU A 194 16.92 21.02 -2.95
C GLU A 194 16.93 20.18 -1.65
N ARG A 195 16.34 20.69 -0.57
CA ARG A 195 16.22 19.93 0.68
C ARG A 195 15.31 18.71 0.52
N MET A 196 14.18 18.81 -0.19
CA MET A 196 13.34 17.66 -0.53
C MET A 196 14.09 16.63 -1.38
N GLN A 197 14.87 17.08 -2.37
CA GLN A 197 15.69 16.22 -3.21
C GLN A 197 16.70 15.41 -2.38
N ALA A 198 17.32 16.06 -1.38
CA ALA A 198 18.25 15.43 -0.45
C ALA A 198 17.56 14.44 0.50
N GLU A 199 16.39 14.78 1.05
CA GLU A 199 15.63 13.92 1.97
C GLU A 199 15.02 12.70 1.27
N ILE A 200 14.53 12.86 0.03
CA ILE A 200 14.03 11.76 -0.80
C ILE A 200 15.15 10.77 -1.17
N ASN A 201 16.35 11.28 -1.46
CA ASN A 201 17.56 10.50 -1.75
C ASN A 201 17.36 9.35 -2.77
N LYS A 202 16.73 9.65 -3.91
CA LYS A 202 16.53 8.70 -5.02
C LYS A 202 17.09 9.27 -6.33
N PRO A 203 17.94 8.53 -7.07
CA PRO A 203 18.52 9.03 -8.33
C PRO A 203 17.47 9.14 -9.46
N ASN A 204 16.40 8.35 -9.39
CA ASN A 204 15.34 8.30 -10.39
C ASN A 204 14.21 9.33 -10.15
N ILE A 205 14.32 10.16 -9.10
CA ILE A 205 13.31 11.15 -8.70
C ILE A 205 13.95 12.54 -8.69
N LYS A 206 13.27 13.52 -9.27
CA LYS A 206 13.70 14.91 -9.31
C LYS A 206 12.64 15.84 -8.72
N VAL A 207 13.06 16.72 -7.82
CA VAL A 207 12.22 17.81 -7.27
C VAL A 207 12.56 19.13 -7.98
N ARG A 208 11.55 19.90 -8.37
CA ARG A 208 11.70 21.19 -9.08
C ARG A 208 10.62 22.18 -8.69
N VAL A 209 10.95 23.47 -8.69
CA VAL A 209 9.95 24.55 -8.56
C VAL A 209 9.42 24.94 -9.94
N PHE A 210 8.10 25.05 -10.09
CA PHE A 210 7.45 25.61 -11.28
C PHE A 210 6.14 26.30 -10.90
N ASN A 211 5.95 27.56 -11.30
CA ASN A 211 4.77 28.39 -10.99
C ASN A 211 4.37 28.39 -9.49
N GLY A 212 5.36 28.39 -8.58
CA GLY A 212 5.12 28.35 -7.13
C GLY A 212 4.74 26.98 -6.57
N LEU A 213 4.82 25.90 -7.36
CA LEU A 213 4.53 24.53 -6.96
C LEU A 213 5.80 23.66 -7.01
N PHE A 214 5.81 22.57 -6.23
CA PHE A 214 6.87 21.56 -6.22
C PHE A 214 6.50 20.40 -7.14
N LEU A 215 7.11 20.31 -8.32
CA LEU A 215 7.00 19.13 -9.18
C LEU A 215 7.93 18.05 -8.65
N VAL A 216 7.38 16.88 -8.35
CA VAL A 216 8.15 15.67 -8.03
C VAL A 216 7.99 14.70 -9.21
N GLU A 217 8.99 14.68 -10.09
CA GLU A 217 8.97 13.97 -11.37
C GLU A 217 9.99 12.83 -11.43
N GLY A 218 9.62 11.68 -11.99
CA GLY A 218 10.55 10.55 -12.08
C GLY A 218 9.90 9.17 -12.17
N GLN A 219 10.66 8.14 -11.75
CA GLN A 219 10.23 6.76 -11.72
C GLN A 219 10.55 6.11 -10.36
N ALA A 220 9.55 5.45 -9.77
CA ALA A 220 9.66 4.65 -8.55
C ALA A 220 9.51 3.15 -8.88
N ASP A 221 10.13 2.28 -8.09
CA ASP A 221 10.11 0.83 -8.29
C ASP A 221 8.79 0.18 -7.84
N SER A 222 7.98 0.90 -7.05
CA SER A 222 6.66 0.43 -6.59
C SER A 222 5.73 1.59 -6.20
N GLU A 223 4.41 1.32 -6.16
CA GLU A 223 3.42 2.28 -5.63
C GLU A 223 3.64 2.59 -4.14
N GLY A 224 4.19 1.64 -3.38
CA GLY A 224 4.57 1.85 -1.97
C GLY A 224 5.70 2.87 -1.83
N GLU A 225 6.76 2.74 -2.63
CA GLU A 225 7.85 3.71 -2.67
C GLU A 225 7.38 5.09 -3.14
N LYS A 226 6.54 5.13 -4.19
CA LYS A 226 5.89 6.36 -4.68
C LYS A 226 5.11 7.07 -3.56
N GLY A 227 4.34 6.31 -2.77
CA GLY A 227 3.66 6.82 -1.58
C GLY A 227 4.63 7.39 -0.54
N THR A 228 5.72 6.70 -0.23
CA THR A 228 6.78 7.19 0.68
C THR A 228 7.40 8.49 0.20
N ILE A 229 7.77 8.59 -1.08
CA ILE A 229 8.36 9.81 -1.68
C ILE A 229 7.44 11.02 -1.52
N LEU A 230 6.15 10.85 -1.84
CA LEU A 230 5.16 11.93 -1.73
C LEU A 230 4.89 12.32 -0.27
N ASN A 231 4.91 11.36 0.66
CA ASN A 231 4.75 11.63 2.08
C ASN A 231 5.96 12.37 2.68
N ILE A 232 7.19 12.09 2.23
CA ILE A 232 8.39 12.86 2.59
C ILE A 232 8.25 14.31 2.09
N ALA A 233 7.93 14.50 0.81
CA ALA A 233 7.77 15.85 0.26
C ALA A 233 6.67 16.66 0.99
N ARG A 234 5.53 16.02 1.29
CA ARG A 234 4.41 16.65 2.02
C ARG A 234 4.75 16.98 3.47
N SER A 235 5.48 16.12 4.18
CA SER A 235 5.82 16.36 5.59
C SER A 235 6.69 17.62 5.76
N MET A 236 7.59 17.87 4.80
CA MET A 236 8.46 19.06 4.74
C MET A 236 7.71 20.38 4.45
N LEU A 237 6.42 20.32 4.12
CA LEU A 237 5.56 21.49 3.89
C LEU A 237 4.46 21.63 4.97
N THR A 238 4.57 20.89 6.08
CA THR A 238 3.58 20.99 7.17
C THR A 238 3.54 22.38 7.80
N GLY A 239 2.32 22.89 8.00
CA GLY A 239 2.04 24.27 8.42
C GLY A 239 1.91 25.29 7.27
N PHE A 240 2.48 25.01 6.10
CA PHE A 240 2.49 25.95 4.97
C PHE A 240 1.25 25.80 4.09
N ILE A 241 0.42 26.83 4.07
CA ILE A 241 -0.64 26.99 3.06
C ILE A 241 -0.12 27.88 1.93
N LEU A 242 0.02 27.29 0.73
CA LEU A 242 0.12 28.06 -0.51
C LEU A 242 -1.28 28.43 -1.00
N PRO A 243 -1.56 29.72 -1.27
CA PRO A 243 -2.78 30.13 -1.95
C PRO A 243 -2.72 29.72 -3.43
N THR A 244 -3.21 28.52 -3.76
CA THR A 244 -3.22 28.03 -5.14
C THR A 244 -4.43 28.60 -5.92
N TYR A 245 -4.14 29.42 -6.93
CA TYR A 245 -5.17 30.03 -7.77
C TYR A 245 -5.67 29.02 -8.82
N SER A 246 -6.71 28.27 -8.49
CA SER A 246 -7.40 27.37 -9.43
C SER A 246 -8.00 28.18 -10.59
N LEU A 247 -7.39 28.01 -11.77
CA LEU A 247 -7.75 28.70 -13.01
C LEU A 247 -9.00 28.11 -13.69
N ASP A 248 -9.53 27.02 -13.16
CA ASP A 248 -10.68 26.27 -13.70
C ASP A 248 -12.00 27.05 -13.61
N GLY A 249 -12.77 27.05 -14.69
CA GLY A 249 -14.03 27.80 -14.82
C GLY A 249 -13.92 29.03 -15.73
N PRO A 250 -15.06 29.61 -16.16
CA PRO A 250 -15.09 30.72 -17.12
C PRO A 250 -14.33 31.97 -16.63
N ARG A 251 -13.68 32.67 -17.57
CA ARG A 251 -12.83 33.85 -17.29
C ARG A 251 -13.67 35.12 -17.22
N SER A 252 -14.16 35.47 -16.03
CA SER A 252 -14.69 36.80 -15.74
C SER A 252 -13.54 37.74 -15.29
N PRO A 253 -13.32 38.90 -15.94
CA PRO A 253 -12.29 39.87 -15.52
C PRO A 253 -12.52 40.51 -14.14
N TYR A 254 -13.72 40.36 -13.58
CA TYR A 254 -14.16 41.05 -12.36
C TYR A 254 -14.32 40.11 -11.16
N GLU A 255 -14.14 38.80 -11.35
CA GLU A 255 -14.30 37.81 -10.30
C GLU A 255 -12.97 37.51 -9.60
N VAL A 256 -12.74 38.18 -8.46
CA VAL A 256 -11.60 37.89 -7.58
C VAL A 256 -11.80 36.53 -6.93
N ARG A 257 -11.39 35.47 -7.63
CA ARG A 257 -11.45 34.09 -7.13
C ARG A 257 -10.62 34.00 -5.85
N LYS A 258 -11.26 33.60 -4.75
CA LYS A 258 -10.55 33.22 -3.52
C LYS A 258 -9.57 32.10 -3.87
N PRO A 259 -8.30 32.16 -3.42
CA PRO A 259 -7.37 31.06 -3.64
C PRO A 259 -7.93 29.78 -3.02
N LYS A 260 -7.79 28.66 -3.73
CA LYS A 260 -8.04 27.34 -3.13
C LYS A 260 -6.77 26.94 -2.38
N VAL A 261 -6.93 26.27 -1.25
CA VAL A 261 -5.81 25.57 -0.61
C VAL A 261 -5.72 24.20 -1.28
N GLY A 262 -4.76 24.07 -2.20
CA GLY A 262 -4.44 22.83 -2.89
C GLY A 262 -3.15 22.22 -2.34
N ASP A 263 -2.90 20.96 -2.68
CA ASP A 263 -1.58 20.36 -2.45
C ASP A 263 -0.53 21.13 -3.26
N PRO A 264 0.52 21.70 -2.64
CA PRO A 264 1.57 22.40 -3.35
C PRO A 264 2.50 21.46 -4.16
N ILE A 265 2.36 20.14 -3.98
CA ILE A 265 3.13 19.12 -4.71
C ILE A 265 2.36 18.61 -5.93
N VAL A 266 3.00 18.69 -7.09
CA VAL A 266 2.50 18.10 -8.35
C VAL A 266 3.17 16.75 -8.55
N GLU A 267 2.39 15.69 -8.34
CA GLU A 267 2.80 14.31 -8.58
C GLU A 267 3.04 14.05 -10.08
N ARG A 268 4.29 13.72 -10.43
CA ARG A 268 4.69 13.27 -11.78
C ARG A 268 5.57 12.01 -11.70
N ILE A 269 5.33 11.18 -10.69
CA ILE A 269 6.04 9.92 -10.45
C ILE A 269 5.32 8.80 -11.18
N THR A 270 6.04 8.10 -12.06
CA THR A 270 5.59 6.85 -12.68
C THR A 270 6.06 5.63 -11.89
N VAL A 271 5.33 4.53 -11.91
CA VAL A 271 5.77 3.27 -11.30
C VAL A 271 6.33 2.35 -12.38
N ALA A 272 7.51 1.78 -12.13
CA ALA A 272 8.11 0.78 -12.99
C ALA A 272 7.23 -0.48 -13.05
N GLN A 273 6.96 -0.97 -14.26
CA GLN A 273 6.31 -2.27 -14.40
C GLN A 273 7.26 -3.36 -13.89
N ALA A 274 6.80 -4.17 -12.95
CA ALA A 274 7.59 -5.27 -12.42
C ALA A 274 8.04 -6.19 -13.56
N LYS A 275 9.36 -6.41 -13.67
CA LYS A 275 9.94 -7.29 -14.70
C LYS A 275 9.19 -8.64 -14.68
N PRO A 276 8.71 -9.14 -15.84
CA PRO A 276 7.97 -10.40 -15.86
C PRO A 276 8.82 -11.50 -15.25
N LYS A 277 8.25 -12.26 -14.31
CA LYS A 277 8.96 -13.35 -13.64
C LYS A 277 9.53 -14.30 -14.70
N PRO A 278 10.80 -14.75 -14.58
CA PRO A 278 11.35 -15.75 -15.47
C PRO A 278 10.42 -16.97 -15.56
N PRO A 279 10.22 -17.56 -16.75
CA PRO A 279 9.33 -18.70 -16.90
C PRO A 279 9.78 -19.86 -16.00
N GLU A 280 8.84 -20.44 -15.28
CA GLU A 280 9.10 -21.55 -14.36
C GLU A 280 9.71 -22.74 -15.12
N LYS A 281 10.94 -23.14 -14.73
CA LYS A 281 11.62 -24.30 -15.30
C LYS A 281 10.71 -25.54 -15.22
N MET A 282 10.58 -26.24 -16.34
CA MET A 282 9.98 -27.58 -16.37
C MET A 282 11.04 -28.62 -16.03
N LEU A 283 10.62 -29.72 -15.41
CA LEU A 283 11.47 -30.84 -15.05
C LEU A 283 10.84 -32.15 -15.54
N ARG A 284 11.67 -33.00 -16.13
CA ARG A 284 11.39 -34.41 -16.42
C ARG A 284 11.88 -35.23 -15.22
N ILE A 285 11.03 -36.09 -14.67
CA ILE A 285 11.38 -37.01 -13.59
C ILE A 285 11.19 -38.43 -14.12
N THR A 286 12.24 -39.24 -14.06
CA THR A 286 12.15 -40.70 -14.27
C THR A 286 12.31 -41.42 -12.94
N ILE A 287 11.44 -42.40 -12.69
CA ILE A 287 11.53 -43.33 -11.57
C ILE A 287 11.58 -44.75 -12.13
N ASP A 288 12.69 -45.44 -11.87
CA ASP A 288 12.95 -46.80 -12.34
C ASP A 288 12.88 -47.77 -11.17
N PHE A 289 11.93 -48.71 -11.23
CA PHE A 289 11.79 -49.79 -10.25
C PHE A 289 12.52 -51.03 -10.78
N VAL A 290 13.60 -51.44 -10.13
CA VAL A 290 14.54 -52.44 -10.65
C VAL A 290 14.77 -53.57 -9.66
N GLU A 291 14.73 -54.80 -10.16
CA GLU A 291 15.17 -55.99 -9.45
C GLU A 291 16.59 -56.36 -9.89
N LEU A 292 17.51 -56.52 -8.94
CA LEU A 292 18.93 -56.82 -9.17
C LEU A 292 19.35 -58.13 -8.50
N SER A 293 20.23 -58.89 -9.16
CA SER A 293 20.98 -59.97 -8.52
C SER A 293 21.96 -59.40 -7.49
N LYS A 294 22.18 -60.09 -6.37
CA LYS A 294 23.02 -59.58 -5.28
C LYS A 294 24.43 -59.19 -5.75
N ASP A 295 25.03 -59.97 -6.63
CA ASP A 295 26.47 -59.90 -6.86
C ASP A 295 26.86 -58.76 -7.82
N TYR A 296 25.93 -58.31 -8.68
CA TYR A 296 26.18 -57.23 -9.63
C TYR A 296 26.12 -55.83 -9.01
N LEU A 297 25.45 -55.66 -7.87
CA LEU A 297 25.29 -54.34 -7.22
C LEU A 297 26.63 -53.75 -6.74
N ARG A 298 27.67 -54.58 -6.56
CA ARG A 298 29.05 -54.14 -6.27
C ARG A 298 29.76 -53.50 -7.47
N ASN A 299 29.32 -53.77 -8.69
CA ASN A 299 29.96 -53.28 -9.92
C ASN A 299 29.36 -51.94 -10.38
N PHE A 300 28.14 -51.61 -9.91
CA PHE A 300 27.67 -50.24 -9.88
C PHE A 300 28.48 -49.46 -8.84
N GLY A 301 29.42 -48.62 -9.27
CA GLY A 301 30.14 -47.71 -8.38
C GLY A 301 29.25 -46.56 -7.89
N PHE A 302 28.45 -46.82 -6.85
CA PHE A 302 27.65 -45.81 -6.14
C PHE A 302 28.56 -44.83 -5.39
N SER A 303 28.29 -43.53 -5.50
CA SER A 303 28.84 -42.55 -4.57
C SER A 303 27.80 -42.25 -3.50
N TRP A 304 28.04 -42.72 -2.27
CA TRP A 304 27.14 -42.49 -1.14
C TRP A 304 27.39 -41.10 -0.57
N ILE A 305 26.45 -40.18 -0.80
CA ILE A 305 26.50 -38.83 -0.26
C ILE A 305 25.47 -38.77 0.88
N PRO A 306 25.86 -39.03 2.15
CA PRO A 306 24.94 -38.90 3.27
C PRO A 306 24.46 -37.44 3.36
N SER A 307 23.15 -37.22 3.40
CA SER A 307 22.59 -35.89 3.61
C SER A 307 22.89 -35.43 5.05
N LEU A 308 23.84 -34.50 5.19
CA LEU A 308 24.41 -34.07 6.48
C LEU A 308 23.37 -33.56 7.50
N ASP A 309 22.19 -33.15 7.05
CA ASP A 309 21.19 -32.42 7.85
C ASP A 309 20.27 -33.32 8.70
N THR A 310 20.19 -34.63 8.44
CA THR A 310 19.21 -35.53 9.10
C THR A 310 19.80 -36.79 9.76
N GLY A 311 21.12 -36.84 9.99
CA GLY A 311 21.75 -37.87 10.84
C GLY A 311 21.51 -39.32 10.41
N GLY A 312 21.34 -39.60 9.11
CA GLY A 312 20.94 -40.90 8.60
C GLY A 312 21.96 -42.00 8.93
N SER A 313 21.49 -43.14 9.46
CA SER A 313 22.36 -44.26 9.85
C SER A 313 21.76 -45.62 9.51
N VAL A 314 22.62 -46.57 9.14
CA VAL A 314 22.25 -47.96 8.84
C VAL A 314 22.97 -48.88 9.81
N SER A 315 22.22 -49.48 10.74
CA SER A 315 22.77 -50.46 11.67
C SER A 315 22.55 -51.89 11.14
N PHE A 316 23.61 -52.70 11.19
CA PHE A 316 23.59 -54.11 10.81
C PHE A 316 23.64 -54.97 12.07
N GLY A 317 22.47 -55.45 12.50
CA GLY A 317 22.32 -56.31 13.67
C GLY A 317 22.27 -57.80 13.29
N GLN A 318 22.66 -58.65 14.24
CA GLN A 318 22.39 -60.08 14.19
C GLN A 318 21.23 -60.39 15.16
N SER A 319 20.13 -60.91 14.63
CA SER A 319 19.01 -61.41 15.41
C SER A 319 19.43 -62.60 16.28
N THR A 320 18.76 -62.79 17.41
CA THR A 320 18.95 -63.94 18.33
C THR A 320 18.73 -65.30 17.65
N THR A 321 18.04 -65.35 16.50
CA THR A 321 17.88 -66.57 15.67
C THR A 321 18.92 -66.67 14.53
N GLY A 322 19.98 -65.87 14.55
CA GLY A 322 21.08 -65.91 13.57
C GLY A 322 20.82 -65.23 12.23
N GLY A 323 19.64 -64.62 12.03
CA GLY A 323 19.35 -63.80 10.85
C GLY A 323 20.04 -62.42 10.91
N VAL A 324 20.47 -61.89 9.78
CA VAL A 324 20.94 -60.50 9.68
C VAL A 324 19.72 -59.59 9.53
N THR A 325 19.56 -58.64 10.45
CA THR A 325 18.52 -57.60 10.39
C THR A 325 19.18 -56.25 10.14
N SER A 326 18.58 -55.46 9.26
CA SER A 326 19.00 -54.08 9.01
C SER A 326 17.87 -53.14 9.39
N ALA A 327 18.21 -52.13 10.21
CA ALA A 327 17.33 -51.01 10.51
C ALA A 327 18.04 -49.74 10.06
N GLY A 328 17.37 -48.96 9.21
CA GLY A 328 17.83 -47.65 8.77
C GLY A 328 16.89 -46.57 9.29
N SER A 329 17.45 -45.46 9.75
CA SER A 329 16.72 -44.23 10.06
C SER A 329 17.31 -43.08 9.24
N GLY A 330 16.44 -42.17 8.78
CA GLY A 330 16.80 -41.08 7.87
C GLY A 330 16.75 -41.47 6.38
N SER A 331 16.91 -40.48 5.52
CA SER A 331 17.01 -40.69 4.06
C SER A 331 18.44 -41.08 3.69
N LEU A 332 18.60 -42.07 2.81
CA LEU A 332 19.90 -42.52 2.31
C LEU A 332 19.92 -42.41 0.78
N SER A 333 20.56 -41.37 0.27
CA SER A 333 20.71 -41.11 -1.17
C SER A 333 22.13 -41.45 -1.64
N GLY A 334 22.24 -42.22 -2.72
CA GLY A 334 23.53 -42.51 -3.37
C GLY A 334 23.46 -42.23 -4.87
N THR A 335 24.30 -41.32 -5.38
CA THR A 335 24.24 -40.88 -6.79
C THR A 335 25.07 -41.75 -7.72
N ILE A 336 24.66 -41.78 -8.99
CA ILE A 336 25.23 -42.59 -10.07
C ILE A 336 25.20 -41.80 -11.38
N GLY A 337 26.38 -41.49 -11.92
CA GLY A 337 26.51 -41.09 -13.32
C GLY A 337 26.30 -42.28 -14.27
N ASN A 338 25.61 -42.06 -15.39
CA ASN A 338 25.36 -43.05 -16.45
C ASN A 338 24.62 -44.33 -15.97
N LEU A 339 23.43 -44.18 -15.37
CA LEU A 339 22.58 -45.32 -14.96
C LEU A 339 22.16 -46.20 -16.16
N PHE A 340 21.51 -45.62 -17.17
CA PHE A 340 20.89 -46.39 -18.26
C PHE A 340 21.85 -47.35 -19.01
N PRO A 341 23.09 -46.96 -19.40
CA PRO A 341 24.02 -47.89 -20.05
C PRO A 341 24.44 -49.06 -19.15
N LYS A 342 24.62 -48.82 -17.84
CA LYS A 342 24.95 -49.85 -16.85
C LYS A 342 23.77 -50.79 -16.62
N LEU A 343 22.56 -50.24 -16.53
CA LEU A 343 21.32 -50.99 -16.36
C LEU A 343 21.03 -51.89 -17.58
N ALA A 344 21.20 -51.38 -18.80
CA ALA A 344 21.07 -52.16 -20.02
C ALA A 344 22.11 -53.30 -20.09
N SER A 345 23.37 -53.04 -19.70
CA SER A 345 24.40 -54.09 -19.58
C SER A 345 24.02 -55.17 -18.55
N ALA A 346 23.47 -54.77 -17.41
CA ALA A 346 23.00 -55.68 -16.38
C ALA A 346 21.79 -56.53 -16.83
N GLN A 347 20.86 -55.94 -17.60
CA GLN A 347 19.74 -56.67 -18.21
C GLN A 347 20.22 -57.68 -19.25
N ASN A 348 21.11 -57.28 -20.16
CA ASN A 348 21.67 -58.16 -21.19
C ASN A 348 22.47 -59.33 -20.59
N ALA A 349 23.08 -59.13 -19.42
CA ALA A 349 23.78 -60.17 -18.67
C ALA A 349 22.86 -61.00 -17.74
N GLY A 350 21.55 -60.75 -17.72
CA GLY A 350 20.58 -61.47 -16.88
C GLY A 350 20.65 -61.15 -15.38
N TYR A 351 21.36 -60.09 -14.99
CA TYR A 351 21.54 -59.68 -13.60
C TYR A 351 20.63 -58.55 -13.13
N ALA A 352 19.90 -57.92 -14.04
CA ALA A 352 18.90 -56.89 -13.73
C ALA A 352 17.58 -57.12 -14.49
N ARG A 353 16.48 -56.71 -13.87
CA ARG A 353 15.16 -56.63 -14.48
C ARG A 353 14.51 -55.31 -14.10
N ILE A 354 14.23 -54.45 -15.08
CA ILE A 354 13.32 -53.32 -14.88
C ILE A 354 11.91 -53.92 -14.71
N LEU A 355 11.25 -53.55 -13.62
CA LEU A 355 9.88 -53.93 -13.29
C LEU A 355 8.89 -52.89 -13.79
N GLU A 356 9.25 -51.60 -13.69
CA GLU A 356 8.46 -50.46 -14.11
C GLU A 356 9.38 -49.25 -14.38
N GLU A 357 9.07 -48.47 -15.42
CA GLU A 357 9.71 -47.20 -15.78
C GLU A 357 8.62 -46.12 -15.81
N SER A 358 8.65 -45.17 -14.88
CA SER A 358 7.64 -44.10 -14.76
C SER A 358 8.25 -42.74 -15.10
N VAL A 359 7.75 -42.06 -16.13
CA VAL A 359 8.24 -40.73 -16.54
C VAL A 359 7.14 -39.68 -16.43
N MET A 360 7.45 -38.58 -15.74
CA MET A 360 6.55 -37.44 -15.52
C MET A 360 7.24 -36.14 -15.95
N ILE A 361 6.44 -35.14 -16.37
CA ILE A 361 6.94 -33.78 -16.64
C ILE A 361 6.07 -32.79 -15.87
N VAL A 362 6.70 -31.91 -15.10
CA VAL A 362 6.02 -30.95 -14.21
C VAL A 362 6.83 -29.66 -14.04
N LYS A 363 6.20 -28.58 -13.61
CA LYS A 363 6.87 -27.31 -13.30
C LYS A 363 7.54 -27.35 -11.93
N SER A 364 8.65 -26.62 -11.78
CA SER A 364 9.31 -26.40 -10.48
C SER A 364 8.32 -25.86 -9.44
N GLY A 365 8.19 -26.58 -8.31
CA GLY A 365 7.30 -26.26 -7.20
C GLY A 365 5.88 -26.84 -7.32
N GLN A 366 5.54 -27.55 -8.41
CA GLN A 366 4.20 -28.13 -8.61
C GLN A 366 4.20 -29.65 -8.43
N ARG A 367 3.07 -30.21 -7.99
CA ARG A 367 2.89 -31.65 -7.74
C ARG A 367 2.58 -32.40 -9.04
N ALA A 368 3.34 -33.45 -9.33
CA ALA A 368 2.94 -34.51 -10.24
C ALA A 368 2.36 -35.67 -9.42
N HIS A 369 1.30 -36.28 -9.95
CA HIS A 369 0.73 -37.53 -9.46
C HIS A 369 0.64 -38.50 -10.63
N PHE A 370 1.09 -39.74 -10.45
CA PHE A 370 1.04 -40.81 -11.44
C PHE A 370 0.57 -42.10 -10.78
N ASN A 371 -0.40 -42.77 -11.40
CA ASN A 371 -1.07 -43.94 -10.83
C ASN A 371 -1.42 -44.90 -11.96
N ARG A 372 -0.79 -46.09 -11.97
CA ARG A 372 -1.00 -47.09 -13.03
C ARG A 372 -1.38 -48.42 -12.40
N LYS A 373 -2.66 -48.76 -12.48
CA LYS A 373 -3.23 -49.95 -11.85
C LYS A 373 -3.55 -51.05 -12.87
N LEU A 374 -3.08 -52.25 -12.60
CA LEU A 374 -3.55 -53.49 -13.18
C LEU A 374 -4.42 -54.20 -12.13
N GLU A 375 -5.71 -54.36 -12.41
CA GLU A 375 -6.62 -55.09 -11.53
C GLU A 375 -6.58 -56.59 -11.84
N VAL A 376 -6.13 -57.40 -10.89
CA VAL A 376 -6.24 -58.87 -10.96
C VAL A 376 -7.51 -59.30 -10.21
N PRO A 377 -8.52 -59.89 -10.88
CA PRO A 377 -9.66 -60.47 -10.20
C PRO A 377 -9.26 -61.74 -9.46
N ILE A 378 -9.71 -61.88 -8.22
CA ILE A 378 -9.48 -63.04 -7.36
C ILE A 378 -10.81 -63.57 -6.85
N GLN A 379 -10.93 -64.89 -6.76
CA GLN A 379 -12.07 -65.52 -6.12
C GLN A 379 -11.80 -65.64 -4.62
N THR A 380 -12.64 -65.01 -3.81
CA THR A 380 -12.66 -65.12 -2.34
C THR A 380 -13.94 -65.83 -1.92
N VAL A 381 -14.05 -66.15 -0.63
CA VAL A 381 -15.29 -66.66 -0.02
C VAL A 381 -15.80 -65.58 0.94
N ASN A 382 -17.08 -65.24 0.85
CA ASN A 382 -17.71 -64.27 1.75
C ASN A 382 -18.16 -64.92 3.07
N ASP A 383 -18.62 -64.11 4.02
CA ASP A 383 -19.03 -64.55 5.37
C ASP A 383 -20.21 -65.55 5.39
N LYS A 384 -20.84 -65.80 4.23
CA LYS A 384 -21.93 -66.76 4.02
C LYS A 384 -21.48 -68.02 3.27
N GLY A 385 -20.19 -68.22 3.09
CA GLY A 385 -19.63 -69.38 2.39
C GLY A 385 -19.76 -69.33 0.86
N GLN A 386 -20.20 -68.22 0.29
CA GLN A 386 -20.42 -68.08 -1.16
C GLN A 386 -19.18 -67.48 -1.85
N PRO A 387 -18.89 -67.85 -3.10
CA PRO A 387 -17.81 -67.25 -3.87
C PRO A 387 -18.10 -65.76 -4.17
N SER A 388 -17.12 -64.91 -3.87
CA SER A 388 -17.08 -63.50 -4.23
C SER A 388 -15.92 -63.24 -5.20
N PHE A 389 -16.02 -62.18 -6.01
CA PHE A 389 -14.95 -61.72 -6.88
C PHE A 389 -14.41 -60.39 -6.37
N ASN A 390 -13.28 -60.45 -5.66
CA ASN A 390 -12.57 -59.27 -5.19
C ASN A 390 -11.49 -58.89 -6.21
N LYS A 391 -11.04 -57.62 -6.21
CA LYS A 391 -9.95 -57.16 -7.07
C LYS A 391 -8.69 -56.89 -6.26
N VAL A 392 -7.53 -57.14 -6.87
CA VAL A 392 -6.21 -56.82 -6.31
C VAL A 392 -5.47 -55.91 -7.28
N GLU A 393 -5.08 -54.72 -6.80
CA GLU A 393 -4.38 -53.72 -7.61
C GLU A 393 -2.86 -53.95 -7.61
N ILE A 394 -2.26 -53.95 -8.80
CA ILE A 394 -0.82 -54.15 -9.06
C ILE A 394 -0.29 -52.97 -9.89
N GLY A 395 0.88 -52.43 -9.54
CA GLY A 395 1.54 -51.32 -10.24
C GLY A 395 2.00 -50.17 -9.32
N PRO A 396 2.53 -49.08 -9.90
CA PRO A 396 2.99 -47.89 -9.18
C PRO A 396 1.88 -46.88 -8.86
N GLU A 397 2.06 -46.19 -7.75
CA GLU A 397 1.36 -44.98 -7.32
C GLU A 397 2.44 -44.01 -6.79
N ILE A 398 2.55 -42.82 -7.39
CA ILE A 398 3.67 -41.90 -7.20
C ILE A 398 3.14 -40.49 -7.07
N ASP A 399 3.60 -39.79 -6.03
CA ASP A 399 3.48 -38.36 -5.86
C ASP A 399 4.87 -37.73 -5.73
N VAL A 400 5.12 -36.66 -6.48
CA VAL A 400 6.41 -35.95 -6.44
C VAL A 400 6.25 -34.45 -6.66
N ILE A 401 7.02 -33.66 -5.90
CA ILE A 401 7.09 -32.20 -6.00
C ILE A 401 8.57 -31.81 -6.14
N PRO A 402 9.09 -31.61 -7.38
CA PRO A 402 10.44 -31.13 -7.60
C PRO A 402 10.52 -29.61 -7.45
N LYS A 403 11.67 -29.12 -6.99
CA LYS A 403 11.97 -27.70 -6.87
C LYS A 403 13.44 -27.48 -7.22
N VAL A 404 13.72 -26.60 -8.17
CA VAL A 404 15.11 -26.17 -8.45
C VAL A 404 15.58 -25.31 -7.28
N VAL A 405 16.78 -25.60 -6.75
CA VAL A 405 17.37 -24.94 -5.58
C VAL A 405 18.73 -24.35 -5.95
N GLY A 406 18.98 -23.11 -5.51
CA GLY A 406 20.24 -22.41 -5.75
C GLY A 406 20.42 -21.90 -7.18
N SER A 407 21.66 -21.58 -7.52
CA SER A 407 22.13 -21.27 -8.88
C SER A 407 22.81 -22.47 -9.56
N THR A 408 23.16 -23.50 -8.79
CA THR A 408 23.54 -24.82 -9.26
C THR A 408 22.34 -25.57 -9.84
N GLU A 409 22.58 -26.68 -10.54
CA GLU A 409 21.55 -27.45 -11.24
C GLU A 409 20.82 -28.43 -10.31
N ASP A 410 20.71 -28.09 -9.03
CA ASP A 410 20.28 -28.99 -7.97
C ASP A 410 18.76 -28.95 -7.82
N ILE A 411 18.17 -30.12 -7.61
CA ILE A 411 16.73 -30.33 -7.61
C ILE A 411 16.36 -31.04 -6.32
N ASP A 412 15.73 -30.30 -5.41
CA ASP A 412 15.11 -30.82 -4.21
C ASP A 412 13.76 -31.47 -4.58
N MET A 413 13.54 -32.70 -4.11
CA MET A 413 12.30 -33.45 -4.36
C MET A 413 11.69 -33.98 -3.08
N LYS A 414 10.46 -33.54 -2.82
CA LYS A 414 9.53 -34.25 -1.95
C LYS A 414 8.87 -35.38 -2.74
N ILE A 415 8.97 -36.61 -2.26
CA ILE A 415 8.47 -37.81 -2.93
C ILE A 415 7.71 -38.72 -1.96
N ASP A 416 6.62 -39.31 -2.44
CA ASP A 416 5.83 -40.33 -1.76
C ASP A 416 5.42 -41.37 -2.81
N PHE A 417 5.84 -42.64 -2.67
CA PHE A 417 5.52 -43.67 -3.65
C PHE A 417 5.17 -45.01 -3.02
N GLY A 418 4.30 -45.75 -3.71
CA GLY A 418 4.03 -47.16 -3.53
C GLY A 418 4.19 -47.92 -4.85
N TYR A 419 4.70 -49.15 -4.78
CA TYR A 419 4.72 -50.09 -5.89
C TYR A 419 4.26 -51.47 -5.40
N LYS A 420 3.22 -52.01 -6.04
CA LYS A 420 2.69 -53.35 -5.76
C LYS A 420 3.07 -54.27 -6.93
N GLY A 421 3.94 -55.25 -6.69
CA GLY A 421 4.37 -56.24 -7.67
C GLY A 421 3.74 -57.61 -7.47
N PHE A 422 3.65 -58.41 -8.53
CA PHE A 422 3.25 -59.81 -8.46
C PHE A 422 4.47 -60.69 -8.12
N ALA A 423 4.39 -61.43 -7.01
CA ALA A 423 5.48 -62.26 -6.47
C ALA A 423 5.26 -63.78 -6.62
N GLY A 424 4.08 -64.22 -7.07
CA GLY A 424 3.77 -65.65 -7.29
C GLY A 424 2.28 -65.95 -7.13
N LYS A 425 1.93 -67.24 -6.99
CA LYS A 425 0.58 -67.69 -6.60
C LYS A 425 0.65 -68.73 -5.50
N GLN A 426 -0.37 -68.73 -4.63
CA GLN A 426 -0.66 -69.82 -3.70
C GLN A 426 -2.03 -70.39 -4.06
N GLY A 427 -2.03 -71.52 -4.77
CA GLY A 427 -3.23 -72.01 -5.46
C GLY A 427 -3.71 -70.98 -6.49
N SER A 428 -5.00 -70.63 -6.44
CA SER A 428 -5.60 -69.60 -7.32
C SER A 428 -5.31 -68.16 -6.90
N LEU A 429 -4.81 -67.91 -5.68
CA LEU A 429 -4.61 -66.56 -5.16
C LEU A 429 -3.23 -65.99 -5.55
N PRO A 430 -3.14 -64.73 -6.02
CA PRO A 430 -1.87 -64.07 -6.28
C PRO A 430 -1.18 -63.66 -4.97
N ILE A 431 0.14 -63.80 -4.93
CA ILE A 431 0.99 -63.24 -3.87
C ILE A 431 1.44 -61.86 -4.35
N ILE A 432 1.16 -60.82 -3.58
CA ILE A 432 1.57 -59.44 -3.85
C ILE A 432 2.75 -59.08 -2.95
N LEU A 433 3.78 -58.48 -3.53
CA LEU A 433 4.86 -57.82 -2.78
C LEU A 433 4.68 -56.31 -2.91
N GLY A 434 4.47 -55.63 -1.78
CA GLY A 434 4.37 -54.19 -1.70
C GLY A 434 5.68 -53.56 -1.26
N HIS A 435 6.10 -52.51 -1.96
CA HIS A 435 7.16 -51.59 -1.55
C HIS A 435 6.56 -50.18 -1.45
N GLY A 436 7.03 -49.37 -0.50
CA GLY A 436 6.62 -47.98 -0.37
C GLY A 436 7.66 -47.17 0.39
N TYR A 437 7.77 -45.89 0.05
CA TYR A 437 8.79 -45.00 0.59
C TYR A 437 8.36 -43.54 0.44
N LYS A 438 8.78 -42.72 1.40
CA LYS A 438 8.43 -41.30 1.49
C LYS A 438 9.60 -40.50 2.02
N ALA A 439 9.88 -39.36 1.39
CA ALA A 439 10.87 -38.40 1.84
C ALA A 439 10.38 -36.97 1.58
N ASP A 440 10.53 -36.10 2.57
CA ASP A 440 10.13 -34.68 2.46
C ASP A 440 11.13 -33.82 1.68
N SER A 441 12.39 -34.27 1.54
CA SER A 441 13.44 -33.67 0.73
C SER A 441 14.44 -34.74 0.28
N ILE A 442 14.86 -34.68 -0.99
CA ILE A 442 16.00 -35.39 -1.57
C ILE A 442 16.60 -34.46 -2.62
N ILE A 443 17.84 -34.03 -2.43
CA ILE A 443 18.55 -33.19 -3.40
C ILE A 443 19.30 -34.09 -4.39
N ILE A 444 19.03 -33.95 -5.69
CA ILE A 444 19.74 -34.63 -6.78
C ILE A 444 20.02 -33.59 -7.88
N LYS A 445 21.21 -33.64 -8.48
CA LYS A 445 21.58 -32.76 -9.59
C LYS A 445 20.89 -33.17 -10.90
N SER A 446 20.51 -32.18 -11.71
CA SER A 446 19.92 -32.39 -13.04
C SER A 446 20.76 -33.36 -13.90
N GLY A 447 20.14 -34.47 -14.33
CA GLY A 447 20.75 -35.50 -15.16
C GLY A 447 21.50 -36.61 -14.41
N GLU A 448 21.65 -36.49 -13.08
CA GLU A 448 22.16 -37.59 -12.24
C GLU A 448 21.02 -38.46 -11.71
N SER A 449 21.29 -39.75 -11.54
CA SER A 449 20.37 -40.70 -10.91
C SER A 449 20.78 -40.97 -9.47
N ALA A 450 19.86 -40.95 -8.51
CA ALA A 450 20.13 -41.49 -7.17
C ALA A 450 19.33 -42.77 -6.91
N ALA A 451 19.94 -43.75 -6.25
CA ALA A 451 19.19 -44.83 -5.61
C ALA A 451 18.66 -44.35 -4.27
N ILE A 452 17.34 -44.31 -4.13
CA ILE A 452 16.62 -43.79 -2.95
C ILE A 452 16.06 -44.90 -2.06
N VAL A 453 15.96 -46.13 -2.58
CA VAL A 453 15.52 -47.33 -1.85
C VAL A 453 16.36 -48.54 -2.29
N ASN A 454 16.73 -49.40 -1.33
CA ASN A 454 17.32 -50.71 -1.56
C ASN A 454 16.77 -51.72 -0.53
N ALA A 455 16.02 -52.72 -0.98
CA ALA A 455 15.41 -53.75 -0.14
C ALA A 455 15.89 -55.14 -0.55
N ILE A 456 16.48 -55.90 0.39
CA ILE A 456 17.15 -57.18 0.11
C ILE A 456 16.26 -58.37 0.51
N SER A 457 15.75 -59.09 -0.49
CA SER A 457 15.05 -60.36 -0.28
C SER A 457 16.02 -61.55 -0.25
N ASN A 458 15.69 -62.55 0.58
CA ASN A 458 16.51 -63.74 0.78
C ASN A 458 15.60 -64.97 0.84
N ALA A 459 15.38 -65.64 -0.29
CA ALA A 459 14.65 -66.90 -0.31
C ALA A 459 15.63 -68.08 -0.20
N ILE A 460 15.48 -68.87 0.86
CA ILE A 460 16.25 -70.10 1.10
C ILE A 460 15.29 -71.27 0.89
N SER A 461 15.51 -72.05 -0.17
CA SER A 461 14.77 -73.29 -0.42
C SER A 461 15.64 -74.49 -0.03
N THR A 462 15.06 -75.39 0.77
CA THR A 462 15.67 -76.67 1.15
C THR A 462 14.79 -77.80 0.65
N ALA A 463 15.16 -78.38 -0.50
CA ALA A 463 14.55 -79.62 -0.96
C ALA A 463 15.09 -80.79 -0.14
N PHE A 464 14.19 -81.56 0.48
CA PHE A 464 14.50 -82.90 0.97
C PHE A 464 13.97 -83.90 -0.07
N ASN A 465 14.85 -84.74 -0.60
CA ASN A 465 14.39 -85.89 -1.39
C ASN A 465 13.59 -86.81 -0.47
N LYS A 466 12.42 -87.23 -0.95
CA LYS A 466 11.55 -88.20 -0.27
C LYS A 466 12.05 -89.62 -0.57
N ASP A 467 11.89 -90.53 0.40
CA ASP A 467 12.38 -91.91 0.29
C ASP A 467 11.83 -92.67 -0.93
N PRO A 468 12.57 -93.67 -1.46
CA PRO A 468 12.15 -94.42 -2.63
C PRO A 468 10.82 -95.17 -2.41
N PRO A 469 9.91 -95.19 -3.40
CA PRO A 469 8.58 -95.76 -3.23
C PRO A 469 8.65 -97.29 -3.05
N GLY A 470 8.32 -97.75 -1.84
CA GLY A 470 8.15 -99.18 -1.52
C GLY A 470 9.25 -99.83 -0.67
N GLY A 471 10.27 -99.10 -0.23
CA GLY A 471 11.34 -99.66 0.62
C GLY A 471 10.89 -99.92 2.07
N GLN A 472 11.08 -101.15 2.56
CA GLN A 472 10.93 -101.47 4.00
C GLN A 472 12.07 -100.87 4.82
N VAL A 473 11.77 -100.36 6.01
CA VAL A 473 12.78 -99.83 6.94
C VAL A 473 13.30 -100.95 7.84
N PRO A 474 14.62 -101.26 7.86
CA PRO A 474 15.18 -102.25 8.78
C PRO A 474 15.05 -101.81 10.24
N THR A 475 14.69 -102.74 11.13
CA THR A 475 14.40 -102.48 12.55
C THR A 475 15.63 -102.23 13.44
N ASN A 476 16.82 -101.96 12.87
CA ASN A 476 18.02 -101.64 13.66
C ASN A 476 18.99 -100.69 12.91
N PRO A 477 18.83 -99.35 13.02
CA PRO A 477 19.60 -98.38 12.27
C PRO A 477 20.83 -97.88 13.04
N LEU A 478 21.93 -98.63 13.05
CA LEU A 478 23.17 -98.15 13.71
C LEU A 478 23.79 -96.94 12.97
N PHE A 479 23.76 -96.93 11.63
CA PHE A 479 24.14 -95.76 10.80
C PHE A 479 23.33 -95.71 9.49
N THR A 480 22.66 -94.58 9.21
CA THR A 480 22.00 -94.29 7.93
C THR A 480 22.48 -92.95 7.35
N LEU A 481 23.71 -92.95 6.83
CA LEU A 481 24.40 -91.77 6.31
C LEU A 481 24.00 -91.41 4.86
N LEU A 482 22.72 -91.11 4.62
CA LEU A 482 22.23 -90.55 3.34
C LEU A 482 21.29 -89.35 3.56
N ARG A 483 21.86 -88.19 3.88
CA ARG A 483 21.13 -86.91 3.96
C ARG A 483 21.75 -85.85 3.05
N SER A 484 21.61 -86.02 1.74
CA SER A 484 21.91 -84.96 0.78
C SER A 484 20.96 -83.77 1.02
N LYS A 485 21.53 -82.57 1.16
CA LYS A 485 20.77 -81.31 1.27
C LYS A 485 21.08 -80.42 0.06
N ALA A 486 20.14 -80.32 -0.88
CA ALA A 486 20.21 -79.30 -1.92
C ALA A 486 19.74 -77.96 -1.33
N PHE A 487 20.69 -77.07 -1.02
CA PHE A 487 20.41 -75.70 -0.60
C PHE A 487 20.37 -74.77 -1.81
N GLN A 488 19.19 -74.33 -2.23
CA GLN A 488 19.03 -73.27 -3.22
C GLN A 488 18.84 -71.93 -2.51
N LYS A 489 19.66 -70.93 -2.86
CA LYS A 489 19.80 -69.67 -2.12
C LYS A 489 19.65 -68.46 -3.05
N SER A 490 18.44 -68.25 -3.55
CA SER A 490 18.06 -67.09 -4.35
C SER A 490 18.07 -65.80 -3.51
N LYS A 491 18.78 -64.78 -4.00
CA LYS A 491 18.85 -63.44 -3.38
C LYS A 491 18.58 -62.40 -4.46
N SER A 492 17.60 -61.53 -4.19
CA SER A 492 17.15 -60.47 -5.10
C SER A 492 17.09 -59.16 -4.32
N GLN A 493 17.48 -58.05 -4.96
CA GLN A 493 17.47 -56.71 -4.40
C GLN A 493 16.53 -55.81 -5.21
N PHE A 494 15.48 -55.32 -4.57
CA PHE A 494 14.61 -54.29 -5.15
C PHE A 494 15.24 -52.92 -4.90
N VAL A 495 15.54 -52.19 -5.97
CA VAL A 495 16.15 -50.86 -5.95
C VAL A 495 15.26 -49.89 -6.72
N VAL A 496 15.09 -48.69 -6.19
CA VAL A 496 14.38 -47.61 -6.89
C VAL A 496 15.34 -46.48 -7.18
N PHE A 497 15.47 -46.14 -8.45
CA PHE A 497 16.27 -45.01 -8.91
C PHE A 497 15.36 -43.82 -9.23
N LEU A 498 15.82 -42.62 -8.88
CA LEU A 498 15.16 -41.34 -9.14
C LEU A 498 16.12 -40.46 -9.95
N THR A 499 15.70 -40.05 -11.15
CA THR A 499 16.51 -39.27 -12.09
C THR A 499 15.73 -38.03 -12.53
N PRO A 500 16.00 -36.84 -11.94
CA PRO A 500 15.41 -35.59 -12.37
C PRO A 500 16.26 -34.89 -13.43
N GLN A 501 15.62 -34.12 -14.31
CA GLN A 501 16.29 -33.40 -15.40
C GLN A 501 15.57 -32.09 -15.67
N ILE A 502 16.28 -30.96 -15.63
CA ILE A 502 15.76 -29.65 -16.06
C ILE A 502 15.53 -29.68 -17.57
N LEU A 503 14.38 -29.18 -18.01
CA LEU A 503 14.05 -29.02 -19.43
C LEU A 503 14.12 -27.55 -19.84
N GLU A 504 14.92 -27.26 -20.86
CA GLU A 504 14.92 -25.94 -21.53
C GLU A 504 13.59 -25.69 -22.26
N ASN A 505 12.99 -26.73 -22.84
CA ASN A 505 11.70 -26.70 -23.50
C ASN A 505 11.00 -28.07 -23.44
N SER A 506 9.67 -28.08 -23.57
CA SER A 506 8.84 -29.29 -23.47
C SER A 506 8.97 -30.26 -24.66
N SER A 507 9.46 -29.79 -25.81
CA SER A 507 9.62 -30.63 -27.00
C SER A 507 10.85 -31.54 -26.91
N ALA A 508 11.97 -31.02 -26.41
CA ALA A 508 13.22 -31.75 -26.20
C ALA A 508 13.08 -32.85 -25.14
N GLY A 509 12.44 -32.54 -24.00
CA GLY A 509 12.20 -33.49 -22.90
C GLY A 509 11.23 -34.65 -23.20
N THR A 510 10.84 -34.81 -24.46
CA THR A 510 9.99 -35.90 -24.96
C THR A 510 10.53 -36.53 -26.25
N GLU A 511 11.73 -36.17 -26.70
CA GLU A 511 12.31 -36.68 -27.96
C GLU A 511 12.74 -38.15 -27.87
N ASP A 512 13.28 -38.56 -26.71
CA ASP A 512 13.55 -39.94 -26.34
C ASP A 512 12.28 -40.81 -26.39
N ILE A 513 11.19 -40.31 -25.81
CA ILE A 513 9.88 -40.98 -25.79
C ILE A 513 9.32 -41.09 -27.22
N LYS A 514 9.36 -40.00 -28.00
CA LYS A 514 8.92 -40.00 -29.41
C LYS A 514 9.69 -41.05 -30.22
N HIS A 515 11.01 -41.14 -30.06
CA HIS A 515 11.84 -42.15 -30.73
C HIS A 515 11.48 -43.58 -30.29
N LYS A 516 11.33 -43.82 -28.98
CA LYS A 516 10.95 -45.12 -28.38
C LYS A 516 9.59 -45.64 -28.88
N TYR A 517 8.66 -44.73 -29.22
CA TYR A 517 7.34 -45.05 -29.79
C TYR A 517 7.24 -44.79 -31.31
N GLY A 518 8.35 -44.60 -32.03
CA GLY A 518 8.37 -44.45 -33.50
C GLY A 518 7.71 -43.18 -34.06
N MET A 519 7.39 -42.20 -33.20
CA MET A 519 6.77 -40.94 -33.61
C MET A 519 7.81 -40.00 -34.23
N LYS A 520 7.74 -39.84 -35.55
CA LYS A 520 8.58 -38.89 -36.30
C LYS A 520 8.29 -37.44 -35.89
N LYS A 521 9.31 -36.59 -35.93
CA LYS A 521 9.13 -35.13 -35.94
C LYS A 521 8.23 -34.73 -37.11
N LYS A 522 7.28 -33.83 -36.84
CA LYS A 522 6.55 -33.03 -37.83
C LYS A 522 7.25 -31.69 -37.98
#